data_AF-I7GAV9-F1
#
_entry.id   AF-I7GAV9-F1
#
_cell.length_a   1.000
_cell.length_b   1.000
_cell.length_c   1.000
_cell.angle_alpha   90.00
_cell.angle_beta   90.00
_cell.angle_gamma   90.00
#
_symmetry.space_group_name_H-M   'P 1'
#
loop_
_entity.id
_entity.type
_entity.pdbx_description
1 polymer ?
#
loop_
_entity_poly.entity_id
_entity_poly.type
_entity_poly.pdbx_seq_one_letter_code
_entity_poly.pdbx_strand_id
1 'polypeptide(L)'
;MEGRRFRAQPTLPSAHLLAMHIQQLETGGFTMTNGAHRWSKLRNIAKVVSQVHAFQENPYTFSPDPKLQSYLKQRIARFSGADISTLAADSRANFHQVSSEKHSRKIQDKLRRMKATFQ
;
A
#
# COMPACT_ATOMS: atom_id res chain seq x y z
N MET A 1 13.66 -3.19 -29.33
CA MET A 1 13.56 -4.39 -28.47
C MET A 1 12.48 -4.13 -27.43
N GLU A 2 11.24 -4.48 -27.75
CA GLU A 2 10.13 -4.45 -26.80
C GLU A 2 10.32 -5.61 -25.82
N GLY A 3 11.02 -5.34 -24.73
CA GLY A 3 11.26 -6.29 -23.66
C GLY A 3 9.94 -6.73 -23.07
N ARG A 4 9.64 -8.03 -23.17
CA ARG A 4 8.53 -8.77 -22.55
C ARG A 4 7.73 -7.91 -21.59
N ARG A 5 6.55 -7.44 -22.02
CA ARG A 5 5.50 -7.03 -21.09
C ARG A 5 5.19 -8.29 -20.28
N PHE A 6 5.80 -8.43 -19.11
CA PHE A 6 5.33 -9.36 -18.11
C PHE A 6 3.87 -8.98 -17.94
N ARG A 7 2.97 -9.81 -18.49
CA ARG A 7 1.54 -9.76 -18.17
C ARG A 7 1.44 -10.20 -16.72
N ALA A 8 1.87 -9.30 -15.83
CA ALA A 8 1.76 -9.47 -14.41
C ALA A 8 0.27 -9.59 -14.12
N GLN A 9 -0.09 -10.51 -13.24
CA GLN A 9 -1.47 -10.62 -12.79
C GLN A 9 -1.94 -9.24 -12.32
N PRO A 10 -3.23 -8.89 -12.53
CA PRO A 10 -3.77 -7.65 -12.04
C PRO A 10 -3.52 -7.54 -10.52
N THR A 11 -3.00 -6.40 -10.07
CA THR A 11 -2.71 -6.15 -8.66
C THR A 11 -3.20 -4.75 -8.26
N LEU A 12 -3.62 -4.61 -7.01
CA LEU A 12 -3.98 -3.33 -6.39
C LEU A 12 -2.94 -2.98 -5.32
N PRO A 13 -1.91 -2.17 -5.66
CA PRO A 13 -0.93 -1.74 -4.66
C PRO A 13 -1.56 -0.76 -3.67
N SER A 14 -0.97 -0.65 -2.48
CA SER A 14 -1.36 0.38 -1.50
C SER A 14 -0.98 1.77 -2.01
N ALA A 15 -1.99 2.59 -2.31
CA ALA A 15 -1.81 3.97 -2.71
C ALA A 15 -1.05 4.79 -1.65
N HIS A 16 -1.26 4.50 -0.36
CA HIS A 16 -0.58 5.18 0.73
C HIS A 16 0.93 4.91 0.74
N LEU A 17 1.36 3.66 0.51
CA LEU A 17 2.78 3.32 0.44
C LEU A 17 3.47 4.02 -0.76
N LEU A 18 2.79 4.08 -1.91
CA LEU A 18 3.30 4.77 -3.09
C LEU A 18 3.41 6.28 -2.87
N ALA A 19 2.40 6.89 -2.23
CA ALA A 19 2.43 8.30 -1.88
C ALA A 19 3.57 8.63 -0.90
N MET A 20 3.77 7.81 0.13
CA MET A 20 4.91 7.96 1.04
C MET A 20 6.25 7.83 0.31
N HIS A 21 6.35 6.89 -0.64
CA HIS A 21 7.57 6.73 -1.43
C HIS A 21 7.87 7.97 -2.28
N ILE A 22 6.85 8.56 -2.92
CA ILE A 22 6.98 9.83 -3.65
C ILE A 22 7.42 10.93 -2.70
N GLN A 23 6.77 11.10 -1.55
CA GLN A 23 7.11 12.11 -0.56
C GLN A 23 8.58 12.01 -0.09
N GLN A 24 9.09 10.79 0.12
CA GLN A 24 10.50 10.55 0.42
C GLN A 24 11.42 11.03 -0.70
N LEU A 25 11.07 10.75 -1.96
CA LEU A 25 11.83 11.24 -3.12
C LEU A 25 11.77 12.76 -3.26
N GLU A 26 10.65 13.39 -2.87
CA GLU A 26 10.43 14.83 -2.92
C GLU A 26 11.14 15.60 -1.81
N THR A 27 11.63 14.93 -0.76
CA THR A 27 12.34 15.57 0.35
C THR A 27 13.58 16.34 -0.15
N GLY A 28 13.77 17.57 0.32
CA GLY A 28 14.81 18.50 -0.13
C GLY A 28 14.50 19.21 -1.47
N GLY A 29 15.37 20.13 -1.89
CA GLY A 29 15.16 20.92 -3.12
C GLY A 29 15.22 20.10 -4.42
N PHE A 30 14.54 20.58 -5.47
CA PHE A 30 14.61 20.03 -6.83
C PHE A 30 15.70 20.67 -7.70
N THR A 31 16.26 21.77 -7.21
CA THR A 31 17.35 22.51 -7.84
C THR A 31 18.63 22.32 -7.04
N MET A 32 19.75 22.46 -7.74
CA MET A 32 21.07 22.62 -7.16
C MET A 32 21.33 24.10 -6.88
N THR A 33 22.41 24.42 -6.17
CA THR A 33 22.81 25.82 -5.87
C THR A 33 23.10 26.64 -7.12
N ASN A 34 23.46 25.99 -8.23
CA ASN A 34 23.66 26.63 -9.53
C ASN A 34 22.37 26.76 -10.36
N GLY A 35 21.20 26.47 -9.79
CA GLY A 35 19.90 26.53 -10.47
C GLY A 35 19.56 25.32 -11.34
N ALA A 36 20.50 24.39 -11.58
CA ALA A 36 20.24 23.20 -12.38
C ALA A 36 19.30 22.23 -11.67
N HIS A 37 18.43 21.55 -12.43
CA HIS A 37 17.54 20.53 -11.86
C HIS A 37 18.27 19.26 -11.47
N ARG A 38 17.83 18.65 -10.37
CA ARG A 38 18.31 17.35 -9.90
C ARG A 38 17.72 16.22 -10.75
N TRP A 39 18.32 15.96 -11.91
CA TRP A 39 17.81 14.97 -12.88
C TRP A 39 17.62 13.56 -12.31
N SER A 40 18.50 13.11 -11.42
CA SER A 40 18.36 11.81 -10.74
C SER A 40 17.08 11.70 -9.93
N LYS A 41 16.69 12.78 -9.24
CA LYS A 41 15.45 12.87 -8.47
C LYS A 41 14.22 12.80 -9.37
N LEU A 42 14.18 13.61 -10.43
CA LEU A 42 13.10 13.58 -11.43
C LEU A 42 12.96 12.20 -12.08
N ARG A 43 14.08 11.57 -12.44
CA ARG A 43 14.10 10.21 -13.01
C ARG A 43 13.54 9.17 -12.04
N ASN A 44 13.87 9.26 -10.75
CA ASN A 44 13.36 8.33 -9.75
C ASN A 44 11.85 8.48 -9.53
N ILE A 45 11.35 9.71 -9.45
CA ILE A 45 9.90 9.98 -9.37
C ILE A 45 9.20 9.43 -10.61
N ALA A 46 9.74 9.69 -11.81
CA ALA A 46 9.18 9.18 -13.06
C ALA A 46 9.07 7.64 -13.07
N LYS A 47 10.05 6.92 -12.51
CA LYS A 47 9.96 5.45 -12.38
C LYS A 47 8.78 5.00 -11.54
N VAL A 48 8.51 5.67 -10.42
CA VAL A 48 7.35 5.35 -9.55
C VAL A 48 6.05 5.61 -10.31
N VAL A 49 5.96 6.73 -11.04
CA VAL A 49 4.80 7.03 -11.89
C VAL A 49 4.61 5.97 -12.97
N SER A 50 5.69 5.51 -13.63
CA SER A 50 5.61 4.42 -14.61
C SER A 50 5.13 3.11 -13.98
N GLN A 51 5.49 2.81 -12.73
CA GLN A 51 4.97 1.65 -12.01
C GLN A 51 3.46 1.78 -11.75
N VAL A 52 3.00 2.96 -11.29
CA VAL A 52 1.57 3.25 -11.12
C VAL A 52 0.81 3.01 -12.42
N HIS A 53 1.35 3.51 -13.54
CA HIS A 53 0.76 3.29 -14.86
C HIS A 53 0.70 1.80 -15.22
N ALA A 54 1.77 1.03 -14.99
CA ALA A 54 1.79 -0.40 -15.25
C ALA A 54 0.73 -1.19 -14.46
N PHE A 55 0.37 -0.75 -13.25
CA PHE A 55 -0.74 -1.36 -12.49
C PHE A 55 -2.11 -1.04 -13.11
N GLN A 56 -2.27 0.15 -13.69
CA GLN A 56 -3.52 0.54 -14.35
C GLN A 56 -3.74 -0.17 -15.69
N GLU A 57 -2.66 -0.52 -16.40
CA GLU A 57 -2.72 -1.23 -17.68
C GLU A 57 -3.19 -2.69 -17.58
N ASN A 58 -3.22 -3.27 -16.37
CA ASN A 58 -3.63 -4.65 -16.13
C ASN A 58 -4.90 -4.70 -15.26
N PRO A 59 -6.09 -4.43 -15.82
CA PRO A 59 -7.34 -4.47 -15.08
C PRO A 59 -7.75 -5.91 -14.75
N TYR A 60 -8.52 -6.07 -13.66
CA TYR A 60 -9.15 -7.36 -13.35
C TYR A 60 -10.22 -7.69 -14.38
N THR A 61 -10.31 -8.97 -14.74
CA THR A 61 -11.27 -9.49 -15.72
C THR A 61 -12.62 -9.88 -15.11
N PHE A 62 -13.00 -9.29 -13.97
CA PHE A 62 -14.29 -9.57 -13.33
C PHE A 62 -15.43 -8.89 -14.09
N SER A 63 -16.53 -9.62 -14.28
CA SER A 63 -17.76 -9.03 -14.81
C SER A 63 -18.36 -8.05 -13.80
N PRO A 64 -18.80 -6.85 -14.23
CA PRO A 64 -19.42 -5.89 -13.34
C PRO A 64 -20.80 -6.38 -12.88
N ASP A 65 -21.07 -6.28 -11.57
CA ASP A 65 -22.39 -6.45 -10.97
C ASP A 65 -22.84 -5.12 -10.32
N PRO A 66 -23.67 -4.31 -11.00
CA PRO A 66 -24.09 -3.00 -10.51
C PRO A 66 -24.89 -3.06 -9.20
N LYS A 67 -25.65 -4.14 -8.96
CA LYS A 67 -26.47 -4.30 -7.76
C LYS A 67 -25.57 -4.57 -6.56
N LEU A 68 -24.62 -5.49 -6.71
CA LEU A 68 -23.62 -5.77 -5.69
C LEU A 68 -22.76 -4.53 -5.40
N GLN A 69 -22.30 -3.81 -6.44
CA GLN A 69 -21.51 -2.60 -6.26
C GLN A 69 -22.27 -1.53 -5.46
N SER A 70 -23.54 -1.30 -5.77
CA SER A 70 -24.37 -0.32 -5.07
C SER A 70 -24.57 -0.71 -3.60
N TYR A 71 -24.86 -1.98 -3.34
CA TYR A 71 -24.97 -2.53 -1.99
C TYR A 71 -23.66 -2.35 -1.19
N LEU A 72 -22.51 -2.70 -1.78
CA LEU A 72 -21.20 -2.54 -1.14
C LEU A 72 -20.89 -1.06 -0.85
N LYS A 73 -21.16 -0.14 -1.79
CA LYS A 73 -20.98 1.30 -1.59
C LYS A 73 -21.82 1.83 -0.43
N GLN A 74 -23.09 1.44 -0.37
CA GLN A 74 -23.98 1.84 0.74
C GLN A 74 -23.48 1.32 2.08
N ARG A 75 -22.98 0.07 2.13
CA ARG A 75 -22.40 -0.50 3.34
C ARG A 75 -21.13 0.22 3.76
N ILE A 76 -20.21 0.49 2.83
CA ILE A 76 -18.97 1.24 3.12
C ILE A 76 -19.31 2.62 3.68
N ALA A 77 -20.26 3.34 3.07
CA ALA A 77 -20.69 4.64 3.56
C ALA A 77 -21.26 4.57 4.99
N ARG A 78 -22.15 3.60 5.26
CA ARG A 78 -22.76 3.37 6.58
C ARG A 78 -21.72 3.12 7.68
N PHE A 79 -20.63 2.43 7.36
CA PHE A 79 -19.60 2.03 8.34
C PHE A 79 -18.31 2.86 8.26
N SER A 80 -18.28 3.92 7.46
CA SER A 80 -17.06 4.71 7.21
C SER A 80 -16.43 5.33 8.47
N GLY A 81 -17.22 5.63 9.50
CA GLY A 81 -16.76 6.15 10.79
C GLY A 81 -16.82 5.16 11.95
N ALA A 82 -17.16 3.90 11.69
CA ALA A 82 -17.30 2.91 12.74
C ALA A 82 -15.96 2.21 13.03
N ASP A 83 -15.67 1.93 14.30
CA ASP A 83 -14.52 1.11 14.66
C ASP A 83 -14.78 -0.35 14.26
N ILE A 84 -14.10 -0.79 13.19
CA ILE A 84 -14.21 -2.13 12.62
C ILE A 84 -13.91 -3.20 13.68
N SER A 85 -13.06 -2.93 14.66
CA SER A 85 -12.72 -3.86 15.74
C SER A 85 -13.92 -4.10 16.65
N THR A 86 -14.65 -3.04 17.00
CA THR A 86 -15.87 -3.13 17.80
C THR A 86 -17.00 -3.82 17.04
N LEU A 87 -17.19 -3.44 15.76
CA LEU A 87 -18.17 -4.08 14.87
C LEU A 87 -17.90 -5.57 14.67
N ALA A 88 -16.62 -5.95 14.59
CA ALA A 88 -16.22 -7.34 14.51
C ALA A 88 -16.57 -8.03 15.83
N ALA A 89 -16.19 -7.50 17.00
CA ALA A 89 -16.45 -8.13 18.30
C ALA A 89 -17.94 -8.48 18.52
N ASP A 90 -18.86 -7.64 18.03
CA ASP A 90 -20.31 -7.88 18.14
C ASP A 90 -20.86 -8.89 17.11
N SER A 91 -20.10 -9.19 16.05
CA SER A 91 -20.49 -10.12 15.00
C SER A 91 -20.22 -11.58 15.39
N ARG A 92 -21.30 -12.33 15.65
CA ARG A 92 -21.28 -13.78 15.96
C ARG A 92 -20.70 -14.67 14.85
N ALA A 93 -20.35 -14.12 13.68
CA ALA A 93 -19.76 -14.83 12.55
C ALA A 93 -18.22 -14.91 12.59
N ASN A 94 -17.57 -14.38 13.62
CA ASN A 94 -16.11 -14.36 13.69
C ASN A 94 -15.53 -15.75 13.99
N PHE A 95 -15.13 -16.44 12.92
CA PHE A 95 -14.14 -17.50 12.99
C PHE A 95 -12.81 -16.89 13.49
N HIS A 96 -12.45 -17.29 14.70
CA HIS A 96 -11.13 -17.24 15.33
C HIS A 96 -10.17 -16.15 14.82
N GLN A 97 -9.94 -15.16 15.68
CA GLN A 97 -8.74 -14.32 15.66
C GLN A 97 -7.49 -15.22 15.86
N VAL A 98 -7.08 -15.95 14.81
CA VAL A 98 -5.92 -16.84 14.85
C VAL A 98 -4.65 -16.03 14.56
N SER A 99 -3.84 -15.86 15.60
CA SER A 99 -2.36 -15.83 15.51
C SER A 99 -1.67 -14.57 14.94
N SER A 100 -2.19 -13.36 15.13
CA SER A 100 -1.36 -12.15 14.93
C SER A 100 -0.39 -11.90 16.11
N GLU A 101 -0.80 -12.22 17.34
CA GLU A 101 0.02 -12.02 18.54
C GLU A 101 1.35 -12.79 18.54
N LYS A 102 1.42 -13.98 17.92
CA LYS A 102 2.65 -14.77 17.91
C LYS A 102 3.74 -14.14 17.04
N HIS A 103 3.38 -13.39 15.99
CA HIS A 103 4.35 -12.75 15.11
C HIS A 103 4.86 -11.43 15.70
N SER A 104 3.99 -10.62 16.30
CA SER A 104 4.38 -9.36 16.95
C SER A 104 5.35 -9.59 18.11
N ARG A 105 5.12 -10.63 18.93
CA ARG A 105 6.03 -11.03 20.02
C ARG A 105 7.43 -11.41 19.51
N LYS A 106 7.53 -12.16 18.40
CA LYS A 106 8.82 -12.53 17.79
C LYS A 106 9.61 -11.31 17.28
N ILE A 107 8.93 -10.31 16.73
CA ILE A 107 9.58 -9.08 16.24
C ILE A 107 10.07 -8.24 17.44
N GLN A 108 9.24 -8.10 18.47
CA GLN A 108 9.62 -7.41 19.72
C GLN A 108 10.82 -8.09 20.39
N ASP A 109 10.83 -9.43 20.47
CA ASP A 109 11.93 -10.18 21.06
C ASP A 109 13.24 -10.02 20.28
N LYS A 110 13.20 -9.98 18.94
CA LYS A 110 14.38 -9.70 18.12
C LYS A 110 14.90 -8.28 18.33
N LEU A 111 14.03 -7.28 18.38
CA LEU A 111 14.42 -5.89 18.64
C LEU A 111 15.02 -5.74 20.03
N ARG A 112 14.45 -6.41 21.05
CA ARG A 112 14.97 -6.40 22.42
C ARG A 112 16.36 -7.04 22.51
N ARG A 113 16.60 -8.15 21.81
CA ARG A 113 17.93 -8.81 21.76
C ARG A 113 18.97 -7.94 21.04
N MET A 114 18.58 -7.30 19.94
CA MET A 114 19.45 -6.38 19.20
C MET A 114 19.83 -5.15 20.04
N LYS A 115 18.92 -4.66 20.89
CA LYS A 115 19.21 -3.56 21.82
C LYS A 115 20.23 -3.94 22.90
N ALA A 116 20.26 -5.21 23.32
CA ALA A 116 21.20 -5.71 24.33
C ALA A 116 22.62 -5.93 23.78
N THR A 117 22.80 -6.06 22.46
CA THR A 117 24.10 -6.20 21.80
C THR A 117 24.83 -4.85 21.56
N PHE A 118 24.24 -3.73 21.97
CA PHE A 118 24.85 -2.40 21.89
C PHE A 118 25.30 -1.86 23.28
N GLN A 119 25.45 -2.74 24.27
CA GLN A 119 26.12 -2.45 25.55
C GLN A 119 27.50 -3.09 25.60
#